data_AF-A0A6L5XMK0-F1
#
_entry.id   AF-A0A6L5XMK0-F1
#
_cell.length_a   1.000
_cell.length_b   1.000
_cell.length_c   1.000
_cell.angle_alpha   90.00
_cell.angle_beta   90.00
_cell.angle_gamma   90.00
#
_symmetry.space_group_name_H-M   'P 1'
#
loop_
_entity.id
_entity.type
_entity.pdbx_description
1 polymer ?
#
loop_
_entity_poly.entity_id
_entity_poly.type
_entity_poly.pdbx_seq_one_letter_code
_entity_poly.pdbx_strand_id
1 'polypeptide(L)'
;MKGLAELIISFFDLLEAEGQLLQRNVLRTLRMALLFALGLLFGAAGLAFFVAALYNALSYVLDPAWVLCIMGIVCAGIAGGLLWMSLPGKKQTP
;
A
#
# COMPACT_ATOMS: atom_id res chain seq x y z
N MET A 1 43.85 -2.67 -32.26
CA MET A 1 43.40 -3.95 -31.64
C MET A 1 43.27 -3.85 -30.11
N LYS A 2 44.21 -3.25 -29.36
CA LYS A 2 44.15 -3.15 -27.87
C LYS A 2 42.99 -2.28 -27.34
N GLY A 3 42.68 -1.15 -27.98
CA GLY A 3 41.65 -0.22 -27.49
C GLY A 3 40.21 -0.74 -27.52
N LEU A 4 39.87 -1.69 -28.41
CA LEU A 4 38.51 -2.27 -28.45
C LEU A 4 38.27 -3.27 -27.31
N ALA A 5 39.30 -4.02 -26.92
CA ALA A 5 39.21 -4.93 -25.78
C ALA A 5 39.04 -4.15 -24.46
N GLU A 6 39.75 -3.03 -24.33
CA GLU A 6 39.70 -2.16 -23.15
C GLU A 6 38.36 -1.43 -23.03
N LEU A 7 37.76 -1.03 -24.16
CA LEU A 7 36.42 -0.48 -24.20
C LEU A 7 35.38 -1.52 -23.76
N ILE A 8 35.47 -2.75 -24.28
CA ILE A 8 34.55 -3.85 -23.93
C ILE A 8 34.63 -4.21 -22.45
N ILE A 9 35.83 -4.24 -21.88
CA ILE A 9 36.03 -4.47 -20.45
C ILE A 9 35.45 -3.33 -19.61
N SER A 10 35.67 -2.08 -20.01
CA SER A 10 35.10 -0.92 -19.32
C SER A 10 33.58 -0.87 -19.39
N PHE A 11 32.96 -1.26 -20.50
CA PHE A 11 31.50 -1.36 -20.63
C PHE A 11 30.93 -2.45 -19.72
N PHE A 12 31.62 -3.58 -19.60
CA PHE A 12 31.19 -4.69 -18.75
C PHE A 12 31.26 -4.32 -17.26
N ASP A 13 32.35 -3.65 -16.85
CA ASP A 13 32.53 -3.16 -15.48
C ASP A 13 31.47 -2.09 -15.10
N LEU A 14 31.14 -1.20 -16.04
CA LEU A 14 30.05 -0.23 -15.87
C LEU A 14 28.67 -0.92 -15.75
N LEU A 15 28.42 -1.94 -16.57
CA LEU A 15 27.17 -2.70 -16.56
C LEU A 15 27.02 -3.53 -15.28
N GLU A 16 28.11 -4.04 -14.73
CA GLU A 16 28.15 -4.78 -13.48
C GLU A 16 27.91 -3.85 -12.27
N ALA A 17 28.47 -2.63 -12.31
CA ALA A 17 28.22 -1.60 -11.31
C ALA A 17 26.76 -1.12 -11.31
N GLU A 18 26.17 -0.88 -12.49
CA GLU A 18 24.75 -0.53 -12.61
C GLU A 18 23.84 -1.71 -12.27
N GLY A 19 24.21 -2.93 -12.64
CA GLY A 19 23.48 -4.16 -12.30
C GLY A 19 23.39 -4.38 -10.79
N GLN A 20 24.48 -4.15 -10.05
CA GLN A 20 24.49 -4.21 -8.59
C GLN A 20 23.64 -3.11 -7.93
N LEU A 21 23.66 -1.90 -8.48
CA LEU A 21 22.82 -0.79 -8.01
C LEU A 21 21.33 -1.09 -8.24
N LEU A 22 20.98 -1.65 -9.41
CA LEU A 22 19.62 -2.04 -9.73
C LEU A 22 19.13 -3.18 -8.83
N GLN A 23 19.94 -4.24 -8.62
CA GLN A 23 19.57 -5.33 -7.70
C GLN A 23 19.29 -4.84 -6.28
N ARG A 24 20.14 -3.95 -5.75
CA ARG A 24 19.98 -3.43 -4.38
C ARG A 24 18.75 -2.55 -4.24
N ASN A 25 18.48 -1.68 -5.21
CA ASN A 25 17.30 -0.81 -5.19
C ASN A 25 16.00 -1.57 -5.50
N VAL A 26 16.03 -2.54 -6.42
CA VAL A 26 14.87 -3.38 -6.74
C VAL A 26 14.51 -4.22 -5.53
N LEU A 27 15.45 -4.90 -4.87
CA LEU A 27 15.16 -5.70 -3.66
C LEU A 27 14.58 -4.85 -2.53
N ARG A 28 15.09 -3.64 -2.32
CA ARG A 28 14.59 -2.73 -1.28
C ARG A 28 13.18 -2.21 -1.61
N THR A 29 12.93 -1.87 -2.87
CA THR A 29 11.62 -1.42 -3.36
C THR A 29 10.60 -2.54 -3.33
N LEU A 30 10.99 -3.75 -3.72
CA LEU A 30 10.13 -4.94 -3.68
C LEU A 30 9.76 -5.30 -2.24
N ARG A 31 10.71 -5.21 -1.30
CA ARG A 31 10.45 -5.46 0.12
C ARG A 31 9.48 -4.43 0.72
N MET A 32 9.65 -3.15 0.41
CA MET A 32 8.72 -2.10 0.83
C MET A 32 7.33 -2.29 0.22
N ALA A 33 7.25 -2.59 -1.08
CA ALA A 33 6.00 -2.86 -1.77
C ALA A 33 5.29 -4.09 -1.20
N LEU A 34 6.03 -5.15 -0.86
CA LEU A 34 5.49 -6.35 -0.24
C LEU A 34 4.93 -6.06 1.16
N LEU A 35 5.66 -5.30 1.99
CA LEU A 35 5.17 -4.90 3.31
C LEU A 35 3.92 -4.02 3.22
N PHE A 36 3.88 -3.09 2.26
CA PHE A 36 2.70 -2.28 2.00
C PHE A 36 1.51 -3.12 1.54
N ALA A 37 1.71 -4.03 0.58
CA ALA A 37 0.68 -4.93 0.09
C ALA A 37 0.15 -5.84 1.21
N LEU A 38 1.04 -6.39 2.03
CA LEU A 38 0.67 -7.23 3.16
C LEU A 38 -0.10 -6.45 4.22
N GLY A 39 0.34 -5.22 4.52
CA GLY A 39 -0.36 -4.31 5.43
C GLY A 39 -1.73 -3.92 4.92
N LEU A 40 -1.88 -3.67 3.62
CA LEU A 40 -3.16 -3.37 2.98
C LEU A 40 -4.11 -4.57 3.03
N LEU A 41 -3.60 -5.78 2.76
CA LEU A 41 -4.38 -7.02 2.80
C LEU A 41 -4.88 -7.32 4.21
N PHE A 42 -3.99 -7.26 5.21
CA PHE A 42 -4.35 -7.49 6.62
C PHE A 42 -5.25 -6.38 7.15
N GLY A 43 -5.02 -5.12 6.77
CA GLY A 43 -5.87 -4.00 7.12
C GLY A 43 -7.29 -4.15 6.55
N ALA A 44 -7.41 -4.50 5.27
CA ALA A 44 -8.71 -4.74 4.62
C ALA A 44 -9.44 -5.94 5.24
N ALA A 45 -8.73 -7.04 5.50
CA ALA A 45 -9.30 -8.22 6.16
C ALA A 45 -9.78 -7.90 7.58
N GLY A 46 -8.99 -7.17 8.36
CA GLY A 46 -9.36 -6.73 9.71
C GLY A 46 -10.59 -5.83 9.70
N LEU A 47 -10.67 -4.89 8.76
CA LEU A 47 -11.83 -4.02 8.60
C LEU A 47 -13.09 -4.82 8.24
N ALA A 48 -12.98 -5.79 7.33
CA ALA A 48 -14.09 -6.66 6.95
C ALA A 48 -14.58 -7.51 8.13
N PHE A 49 -13.66 -8.10 8.90
CA PHE A 49 -14.00 -8.85 10.11
C PHE A 49 -14.63 -7.97 11.19
N PHE A 50 -14.14 -6.74 11.37
CA PHE A 50 -14.71 -5.79 12.33
C PHE A 50 -16.14 -5.42 11.95
N VAL A 51 -16.38 -5.13 10.66
CA VAL A 51 -17.71 -4.85 10.11
C VAL A 51 -18.65 -6.04 10.30
N ALA A 52 -18.18 -7.27 10.04
CA ALA A 52 -18.97 -8.48 10.21
C ALA A 52 -19.32 -8.76 11.69
N ALA A 53 -18.36 -8.59 12.60
CA ALA A 53 -18.56 -8.76 14.03
C ALA A 53 -19.53 -7.70 14.59
N LEU A 54 -19.41 -6.45 14.14
CA LEU A 54 -20.28 -5.36 14.53
C LEU A 54 -21.71 -5.60 14.03
N TYR A 55 -21.87 -6.06 12.78
CA TYR A 55 -23.17 -6.46 12.23
C TYR A 55 -23.80 -7.59 13.04
N ASN A 56 -23.03 -8.64 13.37
CA ASN A 56 -23.55 -9.79 14.12
C ASN A 56 -23.95 -9.39 15.56
N ALA A 57 -23.13 -8.58 16.24
CA ALA A 57 -23.45 -8.07 17.58
C ALA A 57 -24.70 -7.20 17.60
N LEU A 58 -24.88 -6.34 16.58
CA LEU A 58 -26.01 -5.41 16.51
C LEU A 58 -27.30 -6.10 16.06
N SER A 59 -27.19 -7.09 15.16
CA SER A 59 -28.32 -7.90 14.70
C SER A 59 -28.90 -8.82 15.79
N TYR A 60 -28.18 -9.02 16.90
CA TYR A 60 -28.68 -9.77 18.05
C TYR A 60 -29.59 -8.92 18.97
N VAL A 61 -29.52 -7.59 18.86
CA VAL A 61 -30.18 -6.64 19.77
C VAL A 61 -31.23 -5.78 19.07
N LEU A 62 -31.14 -5.60 17.75
CA LEU A 62 -31.94 -4.60 17.01
C LEU A 62 -32.50 -5.15 15.68
N ASP A 63 -33.66 -4.65 15.28
CA ASP A 63 -34.32 -4.96 14.00
C ASP A 63 -33.35 -4.75 12.81
N PRO A 64 -33.31 -5.69 11.83
CA PRO A 64 -32.29 -5.72 10.77
C PRO A 64 -32.23 -4.46 9.90
N ALA A 65 -33.33 -3.70 9.81
CA ALA A 65 -33.37 -2.43 9.09
C ALA A 65 -32.50 -1.34 9.74
N TRP A 66 -32.52 -1.23 11.07
CA TRP A 66 -31.75 -0.22 11.81
C TRP A 66 -30.25 -0.54 11.81
N VAL A 67 -29.91 -1.82 11.83
CA VAL A 67 -28.51 -2.30 11.73
C VAL A 67 -27.88 -1.81 10.43
N LEU A 68 -28.58 -1.93 9.30
CA LEU A 68 -28.08 -1.49 7.99
C LEU A 68 -27.87 0.02 7.91
N CYS A 69 -28.77 0.82 8.50
CA CYS A 69 -28.62 2.28 8.56
C CYS A 69 -27.36 2.69 9.35
N ILE A 70 -27.12 2.08 10.51
CA ILE A 70 -25.95 2.40 11.35
C ILE A 70 -24.66 1.95 10.65
N MET A 71 -24.65 0.77 10.05
CA MET A 71 -23.50 0.27 9.28
C MET A 71 -23.19 1.15 8.06
N GLY A 72 -24.21 1.67 7.40
CA GLY A 72 -24.05 2.64 6.29
C GLY A 72 -23.38 3.94 6.75
N ILE A 73 -23.79 4.49 7.90
CA ILE A 73 -23.19 5.70 8.48
C ILE A 73 -21.73 5.44 8.89
N VAL A 74 -21.45 4.31 9.55
CA VAL A 74 -20.08 3.93 9.93
C VAL A 74 -19.20 3.78 8.68
N CYS A 75 -19.70 3.13 7.63
CA CYS A 75 -18.98 2.96 6.37
C CYS A 75 -18.71 4.30 5.67
N ALA A 76 -19.71 5.19 5.63
CA ALA A 76 -19.57 6.54 5.11
C ALA A 76 -18.57 7.38 5.93
N GLY A 77 -18.55 7.22 7.25
CA GLY A 77 -17.59 7.87 8.15
C GLY A 77 -16.15 7.39 7.90
N ILE A 78 -15.93 6.08 7.72
CA ILE A 78 -14.61 5.52 7.42
C ILE A 78 -14.15 5.98 6.03
N ALA A 79 -15.02 5.91 5.02
CA ALA A 79 -14.73 6.38 3.67
C ALA A 79 -14.41 7.88 3.66
N GLY A 80 -15.19 8.69 4.37
CA GLY A 80 -14.95 10.13 4.55
C GLY A 80 -13.65 10.42 5.28
N GLY A 81 -13.33 9.68 6.34
CA GLY A 81 -12.08 9.81 7.10
C GLY A 81 -10.85 9.47 6.27
N LEU A 82 -10.90 8.37 5.50
CA LEU A 82 -9.85 8.00 4.55
C LEU A 82 -9.67 9.05 3.47
N LEU A 83 -10.78 9.62 2.96
CA LEU A 83 -10.74 10.67 1.94
C LEU A 83 -10.14 11.97 2.47
N TRP A 84 -10.43 12.33 3.73
CA TRP A 84 -9.82 13.48 4.41
C TRP A 84 -8.32 13.31 4.63
N MET A 85 -7.91 12.11 5.02
CA MET A 85 -6.50 11.79 5.29
C MET A 85 -5.67 11.62 4.01
N SER A 86 -6.34 11.22 2.92
CA SER A 86 -5.77 11.14 1.57
C SER A 86 -5.73 12.51 0.86
N LEU A 87 -6.48 13.50 1.36
CA LEU A 87 -6.40 14.85 0.83
C LEU A 87 -5.02 15.42 1.18
N PRO A 88 -4.14 15.69 0.19
CA PRO A 88 -2.84 16.27 0.47
C PRO A 88 -3.10 17.66 1.04
N GLY A 89 -2.83 17.83 2.34
CA GLY A 89 -2.75 19.14 2.95
C GLY A 89 -1.88 19.99 2.04
N LYS A 90 -2.48 21.06 1.48
CA LYS A 90 -1.86 22.04 0.60
C LYS A 90 -0.37 22.12 0.92
N LYS A 91 0.47 21.54 0.06
CA LYS A 91 1.90 21.85 0.08
C LYS A 91 1.96 23.34 -0.16
N GLN A 92 2.26 24.08 0.91
CA GLN A 92 2.81 25.42 0.81
C GLN A 92 4.12 25.25 0.04
N THR A 93 4.06 25.50 -1.26
CA THR A 93 5.23 25.75 -2.11
C THR A 93 5.68 27.20 -1.88
N PRO A 94 6.97 27.46 -2.13
CA PRO A 94 7.95 28.07 -1.23
C PRO A 94 7.70 29.52 -0.79
#